data_AF-A0A3N5ZPT1-F1
#
_entry.id   AF-A0A3N5ZPT1-F1
#
_cell.length_a   1.000
_cell.length_b   1.000
_cell.length_c   1.000
_cell.angle_alpha   90.00
_cell.angle_beta   90.00
_cell.angle_gamma   90.00
#
_symmetry.space_group_name_H-M   'P 1'
#
loop_
_entity.id
_entity.type
_entity.pdbx_description
1 polymer ?
#
loop_
_entity_poly.entity_id
_entity_poly.type
_entity_poly.pdbx_seq_one_letter_code
_entity_poly.pdbx_strand_id
1 'polypeptide(L)'
;DVAGIQNGIEKTLKSLKNKQKEIDAIETAVQGILALEDAFKGKSADAMRNYYREVHLPFISHYKTFIEDYESKLTIMGNELQALESASNGRIVEAFLAEDLQNSLQNTANHTITLTDETNQTILSVQDIVAAPLLNDTFFLEEVDDAKSQIKDTVEKIHQFDYNQSKALEELSNDVSKMQNYINRIQSHTKSGQIQLENYTIGTVKKYQIDDLLLENTCSREDSKEELQKKLANATNIEEFLKLAKELGEENLTDEQKRILTLWETAEGIKNGAYKAGKEF
;
A
#
# COMPACT_ATOMS: atom_id res chain seq x y z
N ASP A 1 6.35 -1.11 15.62
CA ASP A 1 7.62 -0.52 15.14
C ASP A 1 7.76 -0.87 13.67
N VAL A 2 8.66 -0.21 12.95
CA VAL A 2 8.82 -0.42 11.50
C VAL A 2 9.10 -1.89 11.17
N ALA A 3 10.02 -2.52 11.89
CA ALA A 3 10.35 -3.92 11.72
C ALA A 3 9.12 -4.84 11.84
N GLY A 4 8.21 -4.59 12.79
CA GLY A 4 7.00 -5.41 12.94
C GLY A 4 6.10 -5.38 11.70
N ILE A 5 5.87 -4.19 11.14
CA ILE A 5 5.02 -4.01 9.95
C ILE A 5 5.71 -4.59 8.72
N GLN A 6 7.00 -4.30 8.50
CA GLN A 6 7.77 -4.86 7.37
C GLN A 6 7.76 -6.39 7.37
N ASN A 7 8.01 -7.01 8.53
CA ASN A 7 7.95 -8.47 8.67
C ASN A 7 6.55 -9.03 8.37
N GLY A 8 5.49 -8.32 8.77
CA GLY A 8 4.11 -8.67 8.44
C GLY A 8 3.85 -8.64 6.94
N ILE A 9 4.28 -7.57 6.27
CA ILE A 9 4.18 -7.41 4.81
C ILE A 9 4.91 -8.55 4.10
N GLU A 10 6.19 -8.78 4.40
CA GLU A 10 7.00 -9.82 3.75
C GLU A 10 6.41 -11.23 3.90
N LYS A 11 5.96 -11.58 5.11
CA LYS A 11 5.31 -12.87 5.37
C LYS A 11 4.03 -13.02 4.56
N THR A 12 3.25 -11.95 4.46
CA THR A 12 1.98 -11.96 3.73
C THR A 12 2.22 -12.08 2.22
N LEU A 13 3.15 -11.30 1.66
CA LEU A 13 3.57 -11.40 0.26
C LEU A 13 4.04 -12.82 -0.08
N LYS A 14 4.84 -13.46 0.79
CA LYS A 14 5.25 -14.86 0.59
C LYS A 14 4.06 -15.82 0.58
N SER A 15 3.06 -15.59 1.44
CA SER A 15 1.84 -16.39 1.47
C SER A 15 1.01 -16.19 0.20
N LEU A 16 0.89 -14.96 -0.30
CA LEU A 16 0.17 -14.63 -1.54
C LEU A 16 0.79 -15.33 -2.75
N LYS A 17 2.13 -15.31 -2.88
CA LYS A 17 2.83 -16.08 -3.92
C LYS A 17 2.56 -17.58 -3.88
N ASN A 18 2.39 -18.17 -2.70
CA ASN A 18 2.00 -19.57 -2.59
C ASN A 18 0.55 -19.78 -3.01
N LYS A 19 -0.36 -18.89 -2.63
CA LYS A 19 -1.77 -18.93 -3.05
C LYS A 19 -1.94 -18.75 -4.55
N GLN A 20 -1.11 -17.93 -5.18
CA GLN A 20 -1.06 -17.78 -6.64
C GLN A 20 -0.74 -19.12 -7.33
N LYS A 21 0.29 -19.83 -6.85
CA LYS A 21 0.65 -21.16 -7.38
C LYS A 21 -0.46 -22.18 -7.19
N GLU A 22 -1.13 -22.16 -6.03
CA GLU A 22 -2.25 -23.06 -5.76
C GLU A 22 -3.41 -22.79 -6.72
N ILE A 23 -3.79 -21.53 -6.95
CA ILE A 23 -4.89 -21.20 -7.86
C ILE A 23 -4.52 -21.44 -9.34
N ASP A 24 -3.26 -21.24 -9.74
CA ASP A 24 -2.76 -21.58 -11.08
C ASP A 24 -2.89 -23.08 -11.38
N ALA A 25 -2.58 -23.92 -10.39
CA ALA A 25 -2.72 -25.36 -10.51
C ALA A 25 -4.19 -25.79 -10.64
N ILE A 26 -5.09 -25.13 -9.88
CA ILE A 26 -6.54 -25.35 -9.99
C ILE A 26 -7.04 -24.92 -11.37
N GLU A 27 -6.61 -23.75 -11.87
CA GLU A 27 -6.96 -23.29 -13.22
C GLU A 27 -6.54 -24.29 -14.28
N THR A 28 -5.30 -24.78 -14.22
CA THR A 28 -4.77 -25.78 -15.14
C THR A 28 -5.61 -27.06 -15.12
N ALA A 29 -6.01 -27.53 -13.94
CA ALA A 29 -6.87 -28.70 -13.80
C ALA A 29 -8.27 -28.46 -14.41
N VAL A 30 -8.86 -27.29 -14.18
CA VAL A 30 -10.15 -26.89 -14.77
C VAL A 30 -10.05 -26.83 -16.29
N GLN A 31 -9.02 -26.18 -16.83
CA GLN A 31 -8.76 -26.13 -18.28
C GLN A 31 -8.57 -27.54 -18.86
N GLY A 32 -7.89 -28.44 -18.13
CA GLY A 32 -7.77 -29.85 -18.49
C GLY A 32 -9.12 -30.54 -18.65
N ILE A 33 -10.06 -30.33 -17.72
CA ILE A 33 -11.44 -30.86 -17.82
C ILE A 33 -12.15 -30.33 -19.07
N LEU A 34 -11.95 -29.04 -19.39
CA LEU A 34 -12.56 -28.42 -20.57
C LEU A 34 -11.99 -28.97 -21.88
N ALA A 35 -10.72 -29.35 -21.90
CA ALA A 35 -10.05 -29.92 -23.07
C ALA A 35 -10.42 -31.39 -23.36
N LEU A 36 -11.12 -32.08 -22.46
CA LEU A 36 -11.55 -33.47 -22.64
C LEU A 36 -12.73 -33.65 -23.60
N GLU A 37 -13.03 -32.69 -24.47
CA GLU A 37 -14.19 -32.73 -25.38
C GLU A 37 -14.23 -34.02 -26.23
N ASP A 38 -13.07 -34.55 -26.60
CA ASP A 38 -12.99 -35.76 -27.43
C ASP A 38 -13.21 -37.08 -26.68
N ALA A 39 -12.80 -37.14 -25.42
CA ALA A 39 -12.84 -38.34 -24.58
C ALA A 39 -14.04 -38.37 -23.62
N PHE A 40 -14.58 -37.19 -23.29
CA PHE A 40 -15.68 -36.98 -22.34
C PHE A 40 -16.86 -36.36 -23.08
N LYS A 41 -17.63 -37.20 -23.77
CA LYS A 41 -18.72 -36.79 -24.69
C LYS A 41 -20.12 -37.02 -24.11
N GLY A 42 -21.09 -36.33 -24.68
CA GLY A 42 -22.52 -36.49 -24.37
C GLY A 42 -23.05 -35.39 -23.45
N LYS A 43 -24.38 -35.30 -23.35
CA LYS A 43 -25.07 -34.17 -22.70
C LYS A 43 -24.63 -33.91 -21.26
N SER A 44 -24.40 -34.95 -20.46
CA SER A 44 -23.93 -34.81 -19.07
C SER A 44 -22.48 -34.31 -19.02
N ALA A 45 -21.62 -34.75 -19.94
CA ALA A 45 -20.26 -34.29 -20.03
C ALA A 45 -20.20 -32.81 -20.46
N ASP A 46 -21.04 -32.42 -21.42
CA ASP A 46 -21.21 -31.03 -21.85
C ASP A 46 -21.68 -30.15 -20.69
N ALA A 47 -22.68 -30.61 -19.92
CA ALA A 47 -23.18 -29.93 -18.74
C ALA A 47 -22.08 -29.70 -17.69
N MET A 48 -21.28 -30.73 -17.39
CA MET A 48 -20.14 -30.59 -16.46
C MET A 48 -19.10 -29.60 -16.97
N ARG A 49 -18.69 -29.66 -18.25
CA ARG A 49 -17.74 -28.69 -18.80
C ARG A 49 -18.28 -27.27 -18.75
N ASN A 50 -19.56 -27.08 -19.08
CA ASN A 50 -20.20 -25.77 -19.00
C ASN A 50 -20.25 -25.23 -17.57
N TYR A 51 -20.50 -26.10 -16.58
CA TYR A 51 -20.47 -25.72 -15.16
C TYR A 51 -19.08 -25.25 -14.72
N TYR A 52 -18.03 -26.01 -15.03
CA TYR A 52 -16.65 -25.59 -14.73
C TYR A 52 -16.28 -24.28 -15.44
N ARG A 53 -16.69 -24.12 -16.69
CA ARG A 53 -16.43 -22.91 -17.47
C ARG A 53 -17.10 -21.67 -16.87
N GLU A 54 -18.36 -21.75 -16.48
CA GLU A 54 -19.10 -20.56 -16.04
C GLU A 54 -19.02 -20.28 -14.54
N VAL A 55 -18.76 -21.30 -13.72
CA VAL A 55 -18.71 -21.16 -12.26
C VAL A 55 -17.27 -21.02 -11.75
N HIS A 56 -16.34 -21.82 -12.28
CA HIS A 56 -14.99 -21.87 -11.70
C HIS A 56 -14.04 -20.87 -12.35
N LEU A 57 -14.01 -20.77 -13.68
CA LEU A 57 -13.07 -19.88 -14.36
C LEU A 57 -13.24 -18.40 -13.96
N PRO A 58 -14.46 -17.83 -13.87
CA PRO A 58 -14.60 -16.43 -13.45
C PRO A 58 -14.16 -16.19 -12.01
N PHE A 59 -14.45 -17.13 -11.11
CA PHE A 59 -13.99 -17.06 -9.71
C PHE A 59 -12.47 -17.13 -9.63
N ILE A 60 -11.84 -18.06 -10.35
CA ILE A 60 -10.39 -18.22 -10.42
C ILE A 60 -9.74 -16.93 -10.94
N SER A 61 -10.27 -16.37 -12.02
CA SER A 61 -9.79 -15.11 -12.58
C SER A 61 -9.88 -13.97 -11.56
N HIS A 62 -11.01 -13.83 -10.88
CA HIS A 62 -11.19 -12.79 -9.87
C HIS A 62 -10.25 -12.99 -8.67
N TYR A 63 -10.04 -14.23 -8.22
CA TYR A 63 -9.14 -14.55 -7.11
C TYR A 63 -7.69 -14.21 -7.45
N LYS A 64 -7.25 -14.42 -8.69
CA LYS A 64 -5.93 -13.99 -9.17
C LYS A 64 -5.78 -12.47 -9.13
N THR A 65 -6.76 -11.73 -9.67
CA THR A 65 -6.76 -10.27 -9.58
C THR A 65 -6.74 -9.78 -8.12
N PHE A 66 -7.49 -10.44 -7.23
CA PHE A 66 -7.44 -10.12 -5.81
C PHE A 66 -6.03 -10.32 -5.21
N ILE A 67 -5.31 -11.37 -5.59
CA ILE A 67 -3.93 -11.58 -5.15
C ILE A 67 -3.04 -10.42 -5.62
N GLU A 68 -3.12 -10.05 -6.91
CA GLU A 68 -2.35 -8.94 -7.50
C GLU A 68 -2.64 -7.62 -6.76
N ASP A 69 -3.91 -7.30 -6.54
CA ASP A 69 -4.34 -6.09 -5.83
C ASP A 69 -3.80 -6.07 -4.39
N TYR A 70 -3.80 -7.23 -3.73
CA TYR A 70 -3.28 -7.35 -2.36
C TYR A 70 -1.75 -7.17 -2.33
N GLU A 71 -1.02 -7.78 -3.26
CA GLU A 71 0.44 -7.60 -3.37
C GLU A 71 0.81 -6.13 -3.64
N SER A 72 0.08 -5.45 -4.52
CA SER A 72 0.29 -4.03 -4.81
C SER A 72 0.05 -3.16 -3.56
N LYS A 73 -1.09 -3.33 -2.88
CA LYS A 73 -1.41 -2.56 -1.67
C LYS A 73 -0.41 -2.78 -0.53
N LEU A 74 0.08 -4.01 -0.35
CA LEU A 74 1.13 -4.30 0.63
C LEU A 74 2.47 -3.66 0.26
N THR A 75 2.79 -3.62 -1.04
CA THR A 75 4.00 -2.96 -1.53
C THR A 75 3.93 -1.44 -1.31
N ILE A 76 2.79 -0.81 -1.62
CA ILE A 76 2.54 0.61 -1.35
C ILE A 76 2.66 0.90 0.15
N MET A 77 2.02 0.08 0.99
CA MET A 77 2.12 0.19 2.46
C MET A 77 3.57 0.15 2.95
N GLY A 78 4.39 -0.74 2.38
CA GLY A 78 5.82 -0.83 2.71
C GLY A 78 6.60 0.43 2.33
N ASN A 79 6.34 0.99 1.14
CA ASN A 79 7.00 2.22 0.70
C ASN A 79 6.57 3.45 1.52
N GLU A 80 5.28 3.59 1.80
CA GLU A 80 4.75 4.69 2.61
C GLU A 80 5.24 4.60 4.06
N LEU A 81 5.40 3.38 4.59
CA LEU A 81 6.02 3.18 5.91
C LEU A 81 7.49 3.64 5.91
N GLN A 82 8.25 3.29 4.87
CA GLN A 82 9.64 3.71 4.73
C GLN A 82 9.77 5.23 4.58
N ALA A 83 8.83 5.88 3.88
CA ALA A 83 8.79 7.33 3.75
C ALA A 83 8.44 8.04 5.07
N LEU A 84 7.58 7.42 5.89
CA LEU A 84 7.21 7.92 7.21
C LEU A 84 8.35 7.73 8.23
N GLU A 85 8.99 6.56 8.23
CA GLU A 85 10.08 6.20 9.14
C GLU A 85 11.09 5.29 8.42
N SER A 86 12.20 5.90 7.99
CA SER A 86 13.26 5.20 7.25
C SER A 86 14.08 4.24 8.11
N ALA A 87 14.12 4.44 9.43
CA ALA A 87 14.89 3.56 10.30
C ALA A 87 14.17 2.20 10.45
N SER A 88 14.87 1.11 10.12
CA SER A 88 14.32 -0.25 10.24
C SER A 88 13.86 -0.62 11.67
N ASN A 89 14.54 -0.09 12.68
CA ASN A 89 14.16 -0.19 14.09
C ASN A 89 13.44 1.07 14.62
N GLY A 90 13.00 1.93 13.71
CA GLY A 90 12.30 3.17 14.00
C GLY A 90 10.97 2.92 14.69
N ARG A 91 10.64 3.82 15.61
CA ARG A 91 9.40 3.79 16.35
C ARG A 91 8.97 5.22 16.64
N ILE A 92 7.81 5.58 16.11
CA ILE A 92 7.13 6.81 16.46
C ILE A 92 6.11 6.50 17.54
N VAL A 93 6.11 7.30 18.61
CA VAL A 93 5.12 7.24 19.70
C VAL A 93 4.38 8.56 19.70
N GLU A 94 3.17 8.56 19.14
CA GLU A 94 2.39 9.78 18.94
C GLU A 94 2.16 10.55 20.24
N ALA A 95 1.77 9.88 21.33
CA ALA A 95 1.56 10.53 22.63
C ALA A 95 2.82 11.27 23.13
N PHE A 96 4.01 10.69 22.92
CA PHE A 96 5.26 11.35 23.28
C PHE A 96 5.51 12.61 22.44
N LEU A 97 5.20 12.57 21.14
CA LEU A 97 5.37 13.73 20.26
C LEU A 97 4.34 14.84 20.57
N ALA A 98 3.05 14.49 20.58
CA ALA A 98 1.95 15.43 20.70
C ALA A 98 1.79 16.02 22.11
N GLU A 99 2.20 15.30 23.15
CA GLU A 99 2.07 15.76 24.53
C GLU A 99 3.43 16.06 25.15
N ASP A 100 4.25 15.03 25.42
CA ASP A 100 5.45 15.16 26.24
C ASP A 100 6.49 16.12 25.64
N LEU A 101 6.83 15.90 24.36
CA LEU A 101 7.87 16.66 23.67
C LEU A 101 7.42 18.10 23.42
N GLN A 102 6.17 18.29 22.99
CA GLN A 102 5.61 19.63 22.78
C GLN A 102 5.58 20.45 24.07
N ASN A 103 5.16 19.84 25.20
CA ASN A 103 5.19 20.48 26.51
C ASN A 103 6.61 20.79 26.97
N SER A 104 7.54 19.84 26.78
CA SER A 104 8.95 20.05 27.13
C SER A 104 9.56 21.22 26.36
N LEU A 105 9.30 21.33 25.06
CA LEU A 105 9.77 22.44 24.22
C LEU A 105 9.22 23.79 24.72
N GLN A 106 7.93 23.85 25.05
CA GLN A 106 7.33 25.06 25.60
C GLN A 106 7.93 25.45 26.95
N ASN A 107 8.17 24.47 27.84
CA ASN A 107 8.80 24.72 29.13
C ASN A 107 10.24 25.22 28.99
N THR A 108 11.01 24.64 28.06
CA THR A 108 12.37 25.11 27.77
C THR A 108 12.37 26.53 27.23
N ALA A 109 11.46 26.89 26.31
CA ALA A 109 11.30 28.26 25.82
C ALA A 109 11.03 29.25 26.96
N ASN A 110 10.06 28.95 27.83
CA ASN A 110 9.73 29.81 28.97
C ASN A 110 10.92 29.98 29.92
N HIS A 111 11.70 28.92 30.14
CA HIS A 111 12.88 28.97 31.00
C HIS A 111 14.01 29.80 30.39
N THR A 112 14.26 29.66 29.08
CA THR A 112 15.25 30.48 28.35
C THR A 112 14.89 31.97 28.39
N ILE A 113 13.60 32.31 28.18
CA ILE A 113 13.11 33.69 28.30
C ILE A 113 13.42 34.24 29.70
N THR A 114 13.03 33.49 30.73
CA THR A 114 13.24 33.90 32.12
C THR A 114 14.72 34.15 32.42
N LEU A 115 15.60 33.22 32.04
CA LEU A 115 17.04 33.35 32.29
C LEU A 115 17.67 34.51 31.48
N THR A 116 17.19 34.74 30.25
CA THR A 116 17.64 35.85 29.39
C THR A 116 17.26 37.19 30.02
N ASP A 117 16.01 37.32 30.48
CA ASP A 117 15.52 38.52 31.15
C ASP A 117 16.26 38.80 32.47
N GLU A 118 16.44 37.77 33.32
CA GLU A 118 17.18 37.89 34.59
C GLU A 118 18.65 38.30 34.36
N THR A 119 19.29 37.73 33.35
CA THR A 119 20.67 38.08 32.99
C THR A 119 20.75 39.51 32.46
N ASN A 120 19.81 39.90 31.59
CA ASN A 120 19.74 41.26 31.07
C ASN A 120 19.50 42.30 32.17
N GLN A 121 18.64 42.00 33.16
CA GLN A 121 18.48 42.85 34.36
C GLN A 121 19.79 42.99 35.14
N THR A 122 20.54 41.89 35.28
CA THR A 122 21.84 41.91 35.96
C THR A 122 22.86 42.77 35.18
N ILE A 123 22.94 42.63 33.85
CA ILE A 123 23.80 43.45 32.98
C ILE A 123 23.47 44.94 33.14
N LEU A 124 22.19 45.30 33.09
CA LEU A 124 21.74 46.68 33.24
C LEU A 124 22.07 47.26 34.62
N SER A 125 22.10 46.44 35.68
CA SER A 125 22.42 46.88 37.04
C SER A 125 23.86 47.35 37.25
N VAL A 126 24.79 46.93 36.39
CA VAL A 126 26.24 47.27 36.46
C VAL A 126 26.73 48.09 35.26
N GLN A 127 25.82 48.61 34.44
CA GLN A 127 26.15 49.29 33.17
C GLN A 127 26.98 50.57 33.37
N ASP A 128 26.95 51.14 34.57
CA ASP A 128 27.72 52.32 34.97
C ASP A 128 29.21 52.02 35.11
N ILE A 129 29.56 50.78 35.41
CA ILE A 129 30.95 50.31 35.54
C ILE A 129 31.47 49.84 34.17
N VAL A 130 30.67 49.05 33.44
CA VAL A 130 31.07 48.46 32.15
C VAL A 130 29.87 48.32 31.22
N ALA A 131 30.01 48.80 29.98
CA ALA A 131 29.00 48.61 28.95
C ALA A 131 29.12 47.20 28.35
N ALA A 132 28.07 46.39 28.49
CA ALA A 132 27.95 45.07 27.89
C ALA A 132 26.63 44.95 27.08
N PRO A 133 26.64 44.23 25.95
CA PRO A 133 25.42 44.01 25.17
C PRO A 133 24.43 43.11 25.91
N LEU A 134 23.13 43.33 25.68
CA LEU A 134 22.06 42.45 26.17
C LEU A 134 22.02 41.14 25.38
N LEU A 135 21.64 40.07 26.06
CA LEU A 135 21.33 38.78 25.46
C LEU A 135 20.01 38.86 24.68
N ASN A 136 19.92 38.07 23.61
CA ASN A 136 18.75 37.94 22.76
C ASN A 136 18.50 36.44 22.51
N ASP A 137 17.31 35.98 22.89
CA ASP A 137 16.84 34.60 22.77
C ASP A 137 15.93 34.35 21.56
N THR A 138 15.66 35.37 20.73
CA THR A 138 14.76 35.29 19.57
C THR A 138 15.05 34.08 18.68
N PHE A 139 16.32 33.87 18.31
CA PHE A 139 16.72 32.75 17.46
C PHE A 139 16.42 31.39 18.10
N PHE A 140 16.63 31.26 19.41
CA PHE A 140 16.30 30.02 20.12
C PHE A 140 14.78 29.77 20.13
N LEU A 141 13.98 30.83 20.30
CA LEU A 141 12.52 30.72 20.29
C LEU A 141 11.99 30.35 18.90
N GLU A 142 12.58 30.88 17.83
CA GLU A 142 12.29 30.49 16.45
C GLU A 142 12.55 28.99 16.24
N GLU A 143 13.71 28.48 16.67
CA GLU A 143 14.03 27.04 16.58
C GLU A 143 13.06 26.15 17.38
N VAL A 144 12.58 26.64 18.55
CA VAL A 144 11.57 25.92 19.33
C VAL A 144 10.23 25.85 18.60
N ASP A 145 9.80 26.95 17.97
CA ASP A 145 8.54 26.98 17.24
C ASP A 145 8.61 26.15 15.95
N ASP A 146 9.75 26.16 15.25
CA ASP A 146 10.03 25.27 14.13
C ASP A 146 9.96 23.79 14.55
N ALA A 147 10.56 23.43 15.69
CA ALA A 147 10.48 22.08 16.22
C ALA A 147 9.03 21.66 16.55
N LYS A 148 8.22 22.54 17.14
CA LYS A 148 6.79 22.28 17.38
C LYS A 148 6.01 22.09 16.07
N SER A 149 6.33 22.87 15.03
CA SER A 149 5.71 22.70 13.71
C SER A 149 6.05 21.33 13.12
N GLN A 150 7.32 20.92 13.16
CA GLN A 150 7.74 19.60 12.66
C GLN A 150 7.09 18.44 13.41
N ILE A 151 6.90 18.58 14.72
CA ILE A 151 6.15 17.61 15.53
C ILE A 151 4.71 17.48 15.02
N LYS A 152 4.01 18.60 14.82
CA LYS A 152 2.64 18.60 14.31
C LYS A 152 2.55 17.96 12.92
N ASP A 153 3.47 18.31 12.03
CA ASP A 153 3.53 17.74 10.68
C ASP A 153 3.79 16.23 10.71
N THR A 154 4.61 15.77 11.65
CA THR A 154 4.87 14.33 11.84
C THR A 154 3.62 13.61 12.34
N VAL A 155 2.90 14.16 13.31
CA VAL A 155 1.63 13.59 13.81
C VAL A 155 0.59 13.49 12.69
N GLU A 156 0.44 14.54 11.89
CA GLU A 156 -0.47 14.53 10.74
C GLU A 156 -0.11 13.44 9.73
N LYS A 157 1.19 13.26 9.41
CA LYS A 157 1.65 12.18 8.52
C LYS A 157 1.34 10.79 9.07
N ILE A 158 1.39 10.59 10.39
CA ILE A 158 0.99 9.31 11.02
C ILE A 158 -0.50 9.05 10.80
N HIS A 159 -1.35 10.04 11.02
CA HIS A 159 -2.80 9.91 10.82
C HIS A 159 -3.15 9.65 9.35
N GLN A 160 -2.49 10.36 8.43
CA GLN A 160 -2.66 10.14 6.99
C GLN A 160 -2.21 8.74 6.57
N PHE A 161 -1.08 8.27 7.09
CA PHE A 161 -0.62 6.90 6.87
C PHE A 161 -1.68 5.90 7.35
N ASP A 162 -2.10 5.99 8.61
CA ASP A 162 -3.08 5.07 9.21
C ASP A 162 -4.40 5.03 8.43
N TYR A 163 -4.95 6.20 8.09
CA TYR A 163 -6.18 6.33 7.31
C TYR A 163 -6.04 5.68 5.92
N ASN A 164 -4.99 6.04 5.17
CA ASN A 164 -4.79 5.55 3.81
C ASN A 164 -4.58 4.03 3.78
N GLN A 165 -3.74 3.51 4.69
CA GLN A 165 -3.46 2.08 4.74
C GLN A 165 -4.66 1.28 5.23
N SER A 166 -5.42 1.78 6.22
CA SER A 166 -6.66 1.14 6.69
C SER A 166 -7.71 1.07 5.58
N LYS A 167 -7.93 2.17 4.86
CA LYS A 167 -8.85 2.22 3.71
C LYS A 167 -8.43 1.24 2.62
N ALA A 168 -7.13 1.17 2.31
CA ALA A 168 -6.63 0.24 1.30
C ALA A 168 -6.92 -1.23 1.67
N LEU A 169 -6.79 -1.60 2.95
CA LEU A 169 -7.12 -2.94 3.44
C LEU A 169 -8.65 -3.20 3.51
N GLU A 170 -9.45 -2.18 3.80
CA GLU A 170 -10.91 -2.27 3.79
C GLU A 170 -11.45 -2.62 2.40
N GLU A 171 -10.88 -2.04 1.35
CA GLU A 171 -11.23 -2.37 -0.04
C GLU A 171 -10.98 -3.87 -0.35
N LEU A 172 -9.85 -4.43 0.12
CA LEU A 172 -9.56 -5.86 -0.01
C LEU A 172 -10.55 -6.72 0.80
N SER A 173 -10.95 -6.27 1.98
CA SER A 173 -11.97 -6.95 2.80
C SER A 173 -13.32 -7.00 2.08
N ASN A 174 -13.68 -5.93 1.35
CA ASN A 174 -14.88 -5.89 0.53
C ASN A 174 -14.80 -6.90 -0.64
N ASP A 175 -13.63 -7.05 -1.27
CA ASP A 175 -13.42 -8.06 -2.32
C ASP A 175 -13.57 -9.50 -1.79
N VAL A 176 -13.03 -9.78 -0.60
CA VAL A 176 -13.21 -11.08 0.06
C VAL A 176 -14.70 -11.35 0.32
N SER A 177 -15.44 -10.33 0.77
CA SER A 177 -16.88 -10.44 1.01
C SER A 177 -17.65 -10.75 -0.29
N LYS A 178 -17.26 -10.13 -1.42
CA LYS A 178 -17.83 -10.42 -2.75
C LYS A 178 -17.55 -11.85 -3.19
N MET A 179 -16.32 -12.32 -3.04
CA MET A 179 -15.95 -13.72 -3.33
C MET A 179 -16.75 -14.72 -2.47
N GLN A 180 -16.93 -14.42 -1.18
CA GLN A 180 -17.74 -15.25 -0.29
C GLN A 180 -19.22 -15.25 -0.70
N ASN A 181 -19.77 -14.10 -1.08
CA ASN A 181 -21.14 -13.99 -1.57
C ASN A 181 -21.35 -14.78 -2.87
N TYR A 182 -20.39 -14.74 -3.79
CA TYR A 182 -20.40 -15.55 -5.00
C TYR A 182 -20.49 -17.05 -4.68
N ILE A 183 -19.60 -17.55 -3.81
CA ILE A 183 -19.60 -18.96 -3.38
C ILE A 183 -20.94 -19.32 -2.72
N ASN A 184 -21.42 -18.50 -1.78
CA ASN A 184 -22.67 -18.73 -1.07
C ASN A 184 -23.86 -18.79 -2.03
N ARG A 185 -23.89 -17.92 -3.05
CA ARG A 185 -24.96 -17.87 -4.04
C ARG A 185 -24.97 -19.13 -4.90
N ILE A 186 -23.81 -19.57 -5.40
CA ILE A 186 -23.68 -20.84 -6.13
C ILE A 186 -24.14 -22.02 -5.26
N GLN A 187 -23.69 -22.08 -4.01
CA GLN A 187 -24.07 -23.15 -3.07
C GLN A 187 -25.57 -23.16 -2.79
N SER A 188 -26.18 -21.99 -2.57
CA SER A 188 -27.61 -21.86 -2.32
C SER A 188 -28.44 -22.34 -3.51
N HIS A 189 -28.11 -21.90 -4.73
CA HIS A 189 -28.81 -22.31 -5.95
C HIS A 189 -28.61 -23.79 -6.27
N THR A 190 -27.46 -24.36 -5.91
CA THR A 190 -27.21 -25.80 -6.04
C THR A 190 -28.08 -26.58 -5.06
N LYS A 191 -28.14 -26.16 -3.79
CA LYS A 191 -28.96 -26.81 -2.74
C LYS A 191 -30.47 -26.73 -3.03
N SER A 192 -30.93 -25.64 -3.64
CA SER A 192 -32.34 -25.48 -4.03
C SER A 192 -32.71 -26.24 -5.32
N GLY A 193 -31.74 -26.82 -6.02
CA GLY A 193 -31.94 -27.47 -7.31
C GLY A 193 -32.16 -26.50 -8.47
N GLN A 194 -31.92 -25.20 -8.28
CA GLN A 194 -31.96 -24.20 -9.36
C GLN A 194 -30.75 -24.33 -10.29
N ILE A 195 -29.59 -24.69 -9.74
CA ILE A 195 -28.41 -25.12 -10.48
C ILE A 195 -28.27 -26.63 -10.29
N GLN A 196 -28.36 -27.38 -11.38
CA GLN A 196 -28.18 -28.83 -11.38
C GLN A 196 -27.04 -29.19 -12.32
N LEU A 197 -26.03 -29.90 -11.81
CA LEU A 197 -24.85 -30.26 -12.60
C LEU A 197 -25.21 -31.15 -13.79
N GLU A 198 -26.15 -32.08 -13.62
CA GLU A 198 -26.55 -33.05 -14.65
C GLU A 198 -27.17 -32.40 -15.88
N ASN A 199 -27.84 -31.26 -15.70
CA ASN A 199 -28.60 -30.54 -16.73
C ASN A 199 -28.12 -29.08 -16.89
N TYR A 200 -26.87 -28.80 -16.52
CA TYR A 200 -26.31 -27.45 -16.56
C TYR A 200 -26.24 -26.91 -18.00
N THR A 201 -26.75 -25.71 -18.21
CA THR A 201 -26.72 -25.02 -19.51
C THR A 201 -25.92 -23.72 -19.42
N ILE A 202 -25.22 -23.37 -20.50
CA ILE A 202 -24.58 -22.06 -20.64
C ILE A 202 -25.60 -20.94 -20.40
N GLY A 203 -25.18 -19.88 -19.71
CA GLY A 203 -25.99 -18.74 -19.30
C GLY A 203 -26.68 -18.91 -17.96
N THR A 204 -26.46 -20.01 -17.24
CA THR A 204 -27.13 -20.25 -15.95
C THR A 204 -26.68 -19.26 -14.88
N VAL A 205 -25.38 -18.99 -14.77
CA VAL A 205 -24.82 -17.99 -13.83
C VAL A 205 -25.43 -16.61 -14.10
N LYS A 206 -25.46 -16.19 -15.38
CA LYS A 206 -26.04 -14.92 -15.82
C LYS A 206 -27.54 -14.82 -15.59
N LYS A 207 -28.28 -15.90 -15.86
CA LYS A 207 -29.74 -15.99 -15.60
C LYS A 207 -30.08 -15.66 -14.15
N TYR A 208 -29.21 -16.04 -13.22
CA TYR A 208 -29.38 -15.81 -11.78
C TYR A 208 -28.58 -14.61 -11.26
N GLN A 209 -27.99 -13.80 -12.14
CA GLN A 209 -27.20 -12.60 -11.82
C GLN A 209 -26.09 -12.89 -10.80
N ILE A 210 -25.46 -14.06 -10.91
CA ILE A 210 -24.40 -14.48 -9.98
C ILE A 210 -23.05 -13.91 -10.43
N ASP A 211 -22.87 -13.71 -11.74
CA ASP A 211 -21.70 -13.08 -12.36
C ASP A 211 -21.53 -11.61 -11.93
N ASP A 212 -22.63 -10.88 -11.76
CA ASP A 212 -22.60 -9.47 -11.30
C ASP A 212 -21.83 -9.30 -9.98
N LEU A 213 -21.84 -10.31 -9.10
CA LEU A 213 -21.11 -10.30 -7.82
C LEU A 213 -19.58 -10.23 -7.97
N LEU A 214 -19.04 -10.64 -9.13
CA LEU A 214 -17.61 -10.58 -9.43
C LEU A 214 -17.23 -9.45 -10.40
N LEU A 215 -18.23 -8.82 -11.04
CA LEU A 215 -18.05 -7.81 -12.11
C LEU A 215 -17.94 -6.36 -11.60
N GLU A 216 -18.45 -6.05 -10.40
CA GLU A 216 -18.52 -4.67 -9.89
C GLU A 216 -17.16 -3.96 -9.73
N ASN A 217 -16.03 -4.67 -9.74
CA ASN A 217 -14.70 -4.06 -9.64
C ASN A 217 -13.84 -4.23 -10.90
N THR A 218 -14.15 -5.11 -11.86
CA THR A 218 -13.29 -5.27 -13.05
C THR A 218 -13.34 -4.05 -13.96
N CYS A 219 -14.53 -3.44 -14.13
CA CYS A 219 -14.69 -2.23 -14.94
C CYS A 219 -13.96 -1.03 -14.30
N SER A 220 -14.15 -0.80 -12.99
CA SER A 220 -13.47 0.29 -12.27
C SER A 220 -11.96 0.07 -12.11
N ARG A 221 -11.48 -1.19 -12.07
CA ARG A 221 -10.05 -1.53 -12.01
C ARG A 221 -9.34 -1.34 -13.34
N GLU A 222 -9.96 -1.71 -14.46
CA GLU A 222 -9.42 -1.42 -15.80
C GLU A 222 -9.34 0.09 -16.03
N ASP A 223 -10.40 0.83 -15.67
CA ASP A 223 -10.41 2.29 -15.72
C ASP A 223 -9.30 2.90 -14.84
N SER A 224 -9.08 2.36 -13.64
CA SER A 224 -8.03 2.83 -12.70
C SER A 224 -6.62 2.52 -13.20
N LYS A 225 -6.38 1.32 -13.75
CA LYS A 225 -5.08 0.96 -14.35
C LYS A 225 -4.80 1.80 -15.60
N GLU A 226 -5.80 2.05 -16.44
CA GLU A 226 -5.65 2.91 -17.62
C GLU A 226 -5.38 4.38 -17.22
N GLU A 227 -6.02 4.87 -16.15
CA GLU A 227 -5.78 6.21 -15.62
C GLU A 227 -4.39 6.34 -14.98
N LEU A 228 -3.95 5.35 -14.20
CA LEU A 228 -2.59 5.29 -13.66
C LEU A 228 -1.55 5.23 -14.79
N GLN A 229 -1.80 4.48 -15.86
CA GLN A 229 -0.91 4.43 -17.03
C GLN A 229 -0.84 5.78 -17.76
N LYS A 230 -1.97 6.50 -17.87
CA LYS A 230 -2.00 7.88 -18.42
C LYS A 230 -1.25 8.87 -17.52
N LYS A 231 -1.36 8.76 -16.20
CA LYS A 231 -0.60 9.59 -15.24
C LYS A 231 0.88 9.28 -15.31
N LEU A 232 1.24 7.99 -15.35
CA LEU A 232 2.62 7.53 -15.45
C LEU A 232 3.29 8.03 -16.74
N ALA A 233 2.58 7.99 -17.88
CA ALA A 233 3.09 8.49 -19.16
C ALA A 233 3.33 10.01 -19.17
N ASN A 234 2.68 10.76 -18.27
CA ASN A 234 2.80 12.22 -18.14
C ASN A 234 3.58 12.66 -16.89
N ALA A 235 4.17 11.72 -16.15
CA ALA A 235 4.93 12.05 -14.94
C ALA A 235 6.06 13.03 -15.27
N THR A 236 6.16 14.10 -14.48
CA THR A 236 7.08 15.22 -14.78
C THR A 236 8.44 15.06 -14.15
N ASN A 237 8.55 14.17 -13.16
CA ASN A 237 9.78 13.92 -12.43
C ASN A 237 9.91 12.43 -12.07
N ILE A 238 11.13 12.04 -11.69
CA ILE A 238 11.49 10.64 -11.47
C ILE A 238 10.81 10.06 -10.22
N GLU A 239 10.56 10.86 -9.17
CA GLU A 239 9.92 10.38 -7.94
C GLU A 239 8.44 10.05 -8.18
N GLU A 240 7.73 10.93 -8.87
CA GLU A 240 6.36 10.72 -9.32
C GLU A 240 6.26 9.49 -10.25
N PHE A 241 7.18 9.37 -11.19
CA PHE A 241 7.27 8.19 -12.07
C PHE A 241 7.45 6.89 -11.28
N LEU A 242 8.38 6.85 -10.32
CA LEU A 242 8.65 5.66 -9.52
C LEU A 242 7.47 5.29 -8.62
N LYS A 243 6.77 6.29 -8.06
CA LYS A 243 5.56 6.06 -7.25
C LYS A 243 4.45 5.42 -8.08
N LEU A 244 4.14 6.03 -9.23
CA LEU A 244 3.10 5.55 -10.14
C LEU A 244 3.46 4.18 -10.74
N ALA A 245 4.73 3.94 -11.07
CA ALA A 245 5.18 2.66 -11.64
C ALA A 245 5.05 1.52 -10.62
N LYS A 246 5.35 1.79 -9.34
CA LYS A 246 5.14 0.84 -8.24
C LYS A 246 3.67 0.55 -7.98
N GLU A 247 2.82 1.57 -8.04
CA GLU A 247 1.37 1.44 -7.86
C GLU A 247 0.73 0.63 -9.00
N LEU A 248 1.21 0.81 -10.23
CA LEU A 248 0.73 0.09 -11.41
C LEU A 248 1.19 -1.37 -11.48
N GLY A 249 2.34 -1.71 -10.88
CA GLY A 249 2.95 -3.04 -10.97
C GLY A 249 3.81 -3.22 -12.22
N GLU A 250 4.98 -3.85 -12.06
CA GLU A 250 5.98 -3.97 -13.13
C GLU A 250 5.46 -4.69 -14.38
N GLU A 251 4.61 -5.70 -14.20
CA GLU A 251 4.00 -6.47 -15.28
C GLU A 251 3.17 -5.60 -16.24
N ASN A 252 2.63 -4.50 -15.74
CA ASN A 252 1.76 -3.57 -16.47
C ASN A 252 2.54 -2.41 -17.12
N LEU A 253 3.85 -2.31 -16.87
CA LEU A 253 4.73 -1.31 -17.50
C LEU A 253 5.11 -1.72 -18.93
N THR A 254 5.25 -0.71 -19.79
CA THR A 254 5.84 -0.89 -21.13
C THR A 254 7.33 -1.23 -21.03
N ASP A 255 7.89 -1.81 -22.08
CA ASP A 255 9.34 -2.13 -22.13
C ASP A 255 10.22 -0.90 -21.91
N GLU A 256 9.75 0.28 -22.35
CA GLU A 256 10.46 1.54 -22.15
C GLU A 256 10.39 1.99 -20.68
N GLN A 257 9.23 1.89 -20.04
CA GLN A 257 9.07 2.20 -18.61
C GLN A 257 9.90 1.26 -17.72
N LYS A 258 9.96 -0.04 -18.06
CA LYS A 258 10.82 -1.02 -17.38
C LYS A 258 12.30 -0.69 -17.51
N ARG A 259 12.74 -0.22 -18.69
CA ARG A 259 14.12 0.23 -18.90
C ARG A 259 14.46 1.46 -18.05
N ILE A 260 13.54 2.41 -17.93
CA ILE A 260 13.72 3.59 -17.07
C ILE A 260 13.92 3.15 -15.61
N LEU A 261 13.09 2.21 -15.13
CA LEU A 261 13.21 1.65 -13.78
C LEU A 261 14.60 1.00 -13.57
N THR A 262 15.02 0.15 -14.52
CA THR A 262 16.30 -0.57 -14.47
C THR A 262 17.50 0.38 -14.47
N LEU A 263 17.46 1.43 -15.29
CA LEU A 263 18.51 2.45 -15.35
C LEU A 263 18.61 3.22 -14.04
N TRP A 264 17.47 3.53 -13.42
CA TRP A 264 17.44 4.23 -12.14
C TRP A 264 18.04 3.38 -11.01
N GLU A 265 17.63 2.12 -10.89
CA GLU A 265 18.20 1.19 -9.89
C GLU A 265 19.71 1.01 -10.06
N THR A 266 20.18 0.95 -11.31
CA THR A 266 21.61 0.89 -11.63
C THR A 266 22.34 2.16 -11.15
N ALA A 267 21.76 3.33 -11.39
CA ALA A 267 22.33 4.61 -10.97
C ALA A 267 22.36 4.75 -9.43
N GLU A 268 21.28 4.35 -8.76
CA GLU A 268 21.16 4.30 -7.30
C GLU A 268 22.24 3.39 -6.69
N GLY A 269 22.44 2.21 -7.29
CA GLY A 269 23.48 1.26 -6.89
C GLY A 269 24.89 1.81 -7.05
N ILE A 270 25.17 2.52 -8.15
CA ILE A 270 26.46 3.17 -8.39
C ILE A 270 26.69 4.30 -7.37
N LYS A 271 25.69 5.14 -7.12
CA LYS A 271 25.75 6.23 -6.13
C LYS A 271 26.05 5.69 -4.73
N ASN A 272 25.35 4.65 -4.31
CA ASN A 272 25.55 4.02 -3.01
C ASN A 272 26.91 3.33 -2.90
N GLY A 273 27.38 2.68 -3.97
CA GLY A 273 28.71 2.10 -4.05
C GLY A 273 29.83 3.15 -3.96
N ALA A 274 29.68 4.26 -4.66
CA ALA A 274 30.63 5.38 -4.63
C ALA A 274 30.66 6.06 -3.25
N TYR A 275 29.50 6.25 -2.62
CA TYR A 275 29.40 6.78 -1.25
C TYR A 275 30.08 5.86 -0.22
N LYS A 276 29.92 4.54 -0.37
CA LYS A 276 30.58 3.56 0.50
C LYS A 276 32.10 3.55 0.32
N ALA A 277 32.59 3.60 -0.91
CA ALA A 277 34.03 3.67 -1.20
C ALA A 277 34.68 4.98 -0.71
N GLY A 278 33.96 6.11 -0.80
CA GLY A 278 34.43 7.41 -0.29
C GLY A 278 34.44 7.53 1.24
N LYS A 279 33.75 6.63 1.95
CA LYS A 279 33.76 6.55 3.42
C LYS A 279 34.86 5.63 3.96
N GLU A 280 35.44 4.81 3.09
CA GLU A 280 36.55 3.88 3.39
C GLU A 280 37.94 4.45 3.05
N PHE A 281 38.01 5.69 2.55
CA PHE A 281 39.22 6.49 2.33
C PHE A 281 39.30 7.65 3.32
#